data_AF-A0A8B9TAA3-F1
#
_entry.id   AF-A0A8B9TAA3-F1
#
_cell.length_a   1.000
_cell.length_b   1.000
_cell.length_c   1.000
_cell.angle_alpha   90.00
_cell.angle_beta   90.00
_cell.angle_gamma   90.00
#
_symmetry.space_group_name_H-M   'P 1'
#
loop_
_entity.id
_entity.type
_entity.pdbx_description
1 polymer ?
#
loop_
_entity_poly.entity_id
_entity_poly.type
_entity_poly.pdbx_seq_one_letter_code
_entity_poly.pdbx_strand_id
1 'polypeptide(L)'
;MTTLTRQDLNFGQVVADVLSEFLEVAVHLILYVREVYPIGIFQKRKKYNVPVQMSCHPELNQYIQDTLHCVKPLLEKNDVEKVVVVILDKEHHPVERFVFEITQPPLLSISSESLLSHVEQLLRAFILKISVCDAVLDNNPPGCTFTVLVHTREAATRNMEKIQVIKVSDSSGCLCASKLQSKEWKLKNFGIAKVKGC
;
A
#
# COMPACT_ATOMS: atom_id res chain seq x y z
N MET A 1 -35.67 -5.40 22.28
CA MET A 1 -34.62 -4.35 22.32
C MET A 1 -33.50 -4.79 21.40
N THR A 2 -33.52 -4.32 20.16
CA THR A 2 -32.41 -4.49 19.21
C THR A 2 -32.49 -3.31 18.26
N THR A 3 -31.95 -2.18 18.69
CA THR A 3 -31.70 -1.02 17.84
C THR A 3 -30.55 -1.38 16.92
N LEU A 4 -30.86 -1.87 15.72
CA LEU A 4 -29.91 -2.02 14.64
C LEU A 4 -29.46 -0.62 14.19
N THR A 5 -28.25 -0.24 14.56
CA THR A 5 -27.61 1.02 14.16
C THR A 5 -27.27 0.98 12.67
N ARG A 6 -28.18 1.51 11.86
CA ARG A 6 -28.02 1.70 10.40
C ARG A 6 -26.98 2.77 10.02
N GLN A 7 -26.17 3.25 10.96
CA GLN A 7 -25.20 4.35 10.78
C GLN A 7 -23.73 3.92 10.83
N ASP A 8 -23.42 2.71 11.31
CA ASP A 8 -22.04 2.22 11.40
C ASP A 8 -21.48 1.69 10.05
N LEU A 9 -22.35 1.40 9.08
CA LEU A 9 -21.97 0.86 7.77
C LEU A 9 -21.32 1.86 6.80
N ASN A 10 -21.28 3.17 7.12
CA ASN A 10 -20.91 4.18 6.13
C ASN A 10 -19.46 4.71 6.29
N PHE A 11 -18.94 4.83 7.51
CA PHE A 11 -17.62 5.44 7.73
C PHE A 11 -16.47 4.51 7.33
N GLY A 12 -16.53 3.23 7.75
CA GLY A 12 -15.50 2.24 7.40
C GLY A 12 -15.38 2.03 5.88
N GLN A 13 -16.51 2.07 5.17
CA GLN A 13 -16.55 2.00 3.70
C GLN A 13 -15.90 3.23 3.06
N VAL A 14 -16.27 4.44 3.49
CA VAL A 14 -15.66 5.68 2.97
C VAL A 14 -14.15 5.71 3.21
N VAL A 15 -13.69 5.30 4.40
CA VAL A 15 -12.25 5.22 4.71
C VAL A 15 -11.56 4.16 3.84
N ALA A 16 -12.16 2.99 3.67
CA ALA A 16 -11.62 1.93 2.82
C ALA A 16 -11.54 2.37 1.35
N ASP A 17 -12.55 3.09 0.83
CA ASP A 17 -12.55 3.65 -0.52
C ASP A 17 -11.42 4.66 -0.72
N VAL A 18 -11.29 5.62 0.20
CA VAL A 18 -10.26 6.65 0.16
C VAL A 18 -8.86 6.03 0.24
N LEU A 19 -8.66 5.06 1.13
CA LEU A 19 -7.38 4.34 1.26
C LEU A 19 -7.09 3.47 0.03
N SER A 20 -8.09 2.81 -0.54
CA SER A 20 -7.93 1.99 -1.75
C SER A 20 -7.51 2.86 -2.94
N GLU A 21 -8.16 4.00 -3.15
CA GLU A 21 -7.78 4.95 -4.21
C GLU A 21 -6.35 5.49 -3.99
N PHE A 22 -6.01 5.82 -2.74
CA PHE A 22 -4.68 6.29 -2.40
C PHE A 22 -3.61 5.23 -2.67
N LEU A 23 -3.83 3.98 -2.24
CA LEU A 23 -2.90 2.88 -2.44
C LEU A 23 -2.71 2.59 -3.93
N GLU A 24 -3.77 2.67 -4.74
CA GLU A 24 -3.66 2.56 -6.20
C GLU A 24 -2.71 3.61 -6.77
N VAL A 25 -2.94 4.89 -6.45
CA VAL A 25 -2.10 6.00 -6.95
C VAL A 25 -0.67 5.87 -6.43
N ALA A 26 -0.48 5.47 -5.18
CA ALA A 26 0.83 5.31 -4.56
C ALA A 26 1.63 4.15 -5.20
N VAL A 27 1.01 3.00 -5.47
CA VAL A 27 1.65 1.86 -6.15
C VAL A 27 2.11 2.27 -7.55
N HIS A 28 1.23 2.87 -8.35
CA HIS A 28 1.58 3.36 -9.69
C HIS A 28 2.76 4.33 -9.66
N LEU A 29 2.75 5.27 -8.71
CA LEU A 29 3.82 6.24 -8.58
C LEU A 29 5.14 5.61 -8.13
N ILE A 30 5.12 4.63 -7.21
CA ILE A 30 6.31 3.88 -6.80
C ILE A 30 6.92 3.14 -8.00
N LEU A 31 6.08 2.44 -8.79
CA LEU A 31 6.53 1.70 -9.97
C LEU A 31 7.18 2.60 -11.02
N TYR A 32 6.67 3.83 -11.15
CA TYR A 32 7.24 4.86 -12.02
C TYR A 32 8.58 5.39 -11.48
N VAL A 33 8.60 5.86 -10.23
CA VAL A 33 9.77 6.53 -9.63
C VAL A 33 10.94 5.58 -9.46
N ARG A 34 10.67 4.29 -9.18
CA ARG A 34 11.71 3.26 -9.02
C ARG A 34 12.03 2.50 -10.31
N GLU A 35 11.50 2.97 -11.44
CA GLU A 35 11.73 2.44 -12.79
C GLU A 35 11.52 0.91 -12.90
N VAL A 36 10.58 0.36 -12.14
CA VAL A 36 10.23 -1.08 -12.20
C VAL A 36 9.62 -1.42 -13.56
N TYR A 37 8.88 -0.46 -14.13
CA TYR A 37 8.34 -0.53 -15.48
C TYR A 37 8.81 0.67 -16.31
N PRO A 38 8.91 0.52 -17.64
CA PRO A 38 9.39 1.60 -18.51
C PRO A 38 8.45 2.81 -18.47
N ILE A 39 9.01 4.02 -18.43
CA ILE A 39 8.25 5.28 -18.37
C ILE A 39 7.20 5.44 -19.49
N GLY A 40 7.38 4.77 -20.63
CA GLY A 40 6.48 4.83 -21.78
C GLY A 40 5.09 4.24 -21.53
N ILE A 41 4.91 3.41 -20.50
CA ILE A 41 3.58 2.90 -20.12
C ILE A 41 2.84 3.83 -19.17
N PHE A 42 3.47 4.91 -18.67
CA PHE A 42 2.88 5.82 -17.71
C PHE A 42 2.40 7.12 -18.37
N GLN A 43 1.25 7.60 -17.90
CA GLN A 43 0.68 8.86 -18.30
C GLN A 43 0.53 9.79 -17.09
N LYS A 44 0.91 11.05 -17.30
CA LYS A 44 0.74 12.10 -16.30
C LYS A 44 -0.74 12.38 -16.08
N ARG A 45 -1.19 12.26 -14.84
CA ARG A 45 -2.55 12.55 -14.36
C ARG A 45 -2.48 13.52 -13.19
N LYS A 46 -3.64 14.00 -12.73
CA LYS A 46 -3.76 14.86 -11.55
C LYS A 46 -4.65 14.18 -10.52
N LYS A 47 -4.11 13.92 -9.33
CA LYS A 47 -4.82 13.34 -8.17
C LYS A 47 -4.42 14.13 -6.92
N TYR A 48 -5.34 14.33 -5.98
CA TYR A 48 -5.11 15.14 -4.77
C TYR A 48 -4.47 16.52 -5.06
N ASN A 49 -4.88 17.12 -6.18
CA ASN A 49 -4.35 18.37 -6.70
C ASN A 49 -2.82 18.40 -6.96
N VAL A 50 -2.18 17.23 -7.16
CA VAL A 50 -0.77 17.08 -7.55
C VAL A 50 -0.62 16.24 -8.82
N PRO A 51 0.46 16.45 -9.61
CA PRO A 51 0.77 15.58 -10.72
C PRO A 51 1.18 14.19 -10.23
N VAL A 52 0.60 13.16 -10.82
CA VAL A 52 0.92 11.76 -10.55
C VAL A 52 1.13 11.01 -11.88
N GLN A 53 1.79 9.86 -11.82
CA GLN A 53 2.00 9.00 -12.96
C GLN A 53 1.17 7.74 -12.78
N MET A 54 0.32 7.43 -13.76
CA MET A 54 -0.58 6.27 -13.74
C MET A 54 -0.26 5.41 -14.95
N SER A 55 -0.23 4.08 -14.81
CA SER A 55 0.01 3.21 -15.96
C SER A 55 -1.22 3.13 -16.87
N CYS A 56 -0.94 2.99 -18.16
CA CYS A 56 -1.93 2.73 -19.21
C CYS A 56 -1.91 1.25 -19.63
N HIS A 57 -1.07 0.41 -19.01
CA HIS A 57 -0.98 -1.00 -19.34
C HIS A 57 -2.13 -1.80 -18.71
N PRO A 58 -3.01 -2.43 -19.50
CA PRO A 58 -4.26 -3.02 -19.00
C PRO A 58 -4.01 -4.13 -17.98
N GLU A 59 -3.06 -5.04 -18.22
CA GLU A 59 -2.79 -6.15 -17.30
C GLU A 59 -2.19 -5.70 -15.97
N LEU A 60 -1.38 -4.63 -16.00
CA LEU A 60 -0.78 -4.08 -14.77
C LEU A 60 -1.86 -3.39 -13.93
N ASN A 61 -2.68 -2.58 -14.59
CA ASN A 61 -3.81 -1.90 -13.94
C ASN A 61 -4.78 -2.92 -13.34
N GLN A 62 -5.10 -3.98 -14.09
CA GLN A 62 -5.98 -5.05 -13.61
C GLN A 62 -5.38 -5.75 -12.38
N TYR A 63 -4.10 -6.12 -12.41
CA TYR A 63 -3.44 -6.74 -11.26
C TYR A 63 -3.49 -5.86 -10.00
N ILE A 64 -3.19 -4.57 -10.14
CA ILE A 64 -3.24 -3.62 -9.03
C ILE A 64 -4.68 -3.49 -8.51
N GLN A 65 -5.66 -3.36 -9.41
CA GLN A 65 -7.07 -3.26 -9.04
C GLN A 65 -7.59 -4.51 -8.34
N ASP A 66 -7.29 -5.70 -8.85
CA ASP A 66 -7.69 -6.97 -8.24
C ASP A 66 -7.08 -7.13 -6.85
N THR A 67 -5.79 -6.78 -6.70
CA THR A 67 -5.10 -6.79 -5.41
C THR A 67 -5.79 -5.86 -4.41
N LEU A 68 -6.10 -4.63 -4.81
CA LEU A 68 -6.75 -3.66 -3.92
C LEU A 68 -8.21 -4.02 -3.64
N HIS A 69 -8.91 -4.64 -4.59
CA HIS A 69 -10.25 -5.17 -4.38
C HIS A 69 -10.27 -6.26 -3.31
N CYS A 70 -9.23 -7.10 -3.23
CA CYS A 70 -9.06 -8.07 -2.14
C CYS A 70 -8.74 -7.41 -0.79
N VAL A 71 -8.04 -6.26 -0.79
CA VAL A 71 -7.65 -5.53 0.43
C VAL A 71 -8.81 -4.70 1.00
N LYS A 72 -9.66 -4.15 0.14
CA LYS A 72 -10.80 -3.30 0.53
C LYS A 72 -11.69 -3.89 1.64
N PRO A 73 -12.21 -5.14 1.56
CA PRO A 73 -13.04 -5.69 2.63
C PRO A 73 -12.29 -5.90 3.95
N LEU A 74 -10.96 -6.03 3.92
CA LEU A 74 -10.14 -6.09 5.12
C LEU A 74 -9.96 -4.69 5.74
N LEU A 75 -9.85 -3.66 4.91
CA LEU A 75 -9.82 -2.26 5.37
C LEU A 75 -11.14 -1.83 6.00
N GLU A 76 -12.27 -2.25 5.44
CA GLU A 76 -13.61 -1.96 5.98
C GLU A 76 -13.80 -2.49 7.40
N LYS A 77 -13.19 -3.65 7.70
CA LYS A 77 -13.21 -4.28 9.03
C LYS A 77 -12.11 -3.78 9.95
N ASN A 78 -11.23 -2.89 9.47
CA ASN A 78 -10.02 -2.47 10.17
C ASN A 78 -9.08 -3.65 10.53
N ASP A 79 -9.11 -4.71 9.73
CA ASP A 79 -8.30 -5.93 9.93
C ASP A 79 -6.88 -5.79 9.36
N VAL A 80 -6.59 -4.73 8.61
CA VAL A 80 -5.26 -4.46 8.03
C VAL A 80 -4.40 -3.65 9.00
N GLU A 81 -3.19 -4.11 9.25
CA GLU A 81 -2.16 -3.40 10.00
C GLU A 81 -1.19 -2.67 9.05
N LYS A 82 -0.69 -3.37 8.04
CA LYS A 82 0.30 -2.83 7.10
C LYS A 82 0.04 -3.30 5.67
N VAL A 83 0.23 -2.41 4.71
CA VAL A 83 0.34 -2.76 3.29
C VAL A 83 1.77 -2.47 2.86
N VAL A 84 2.43 -3.44 2.23
CA VAL A 84 3.84 -3.34 1.86
C VAL A 84 4.01 -3.60 0.38
N VAL A 85 4.54 -2.62 -0.35
CA VAL A 85 4.98 -2.83 -1.73
C VAL A 85 6.45 -3.22 -1.70
N VAL A 86 6.75 -4.44 -2.12
CA VAL A 86 8.10 -4.99 -2.13
C VAL A 86 8.63 -4.98 -3.55
N ILE A 87 9.79 -4.39 -3.75
CA ILE A 87 10.56 -4.49 -5.00
C ILE A 87 11.51 -5.67 -4.87
N LEU A 88 11.46 -6.57 -5.84
CA LEU A 88 12.26 -7.79 -5.92
C LEU A 88 13.26 -7.67 -7.06
N ASP A 89 14.45 -8.22 -6.91
CA ASP A 89 15.40 -8.36 -8.02
C ASP A 89 15.04 -9.52 -8.97
N LYS A 90 15.92 -9.81 -9.93
CA LYS A 90 15.75 -10.92 -10.89
C LYS A 90 15.76 -12.31 -10.25
N GLU A 91 16.34 -12.42 -9.06
CA GLU A 91 16.47 -13.64 -8.27
C GLU A 91 15.35 -13.75 -7.23
N HIS A 92 14.38 -12.84 -7.28
CA HIS A 92 13.26 -12.70 -6.35
C HIS A 92 13.67 -12.35 -4.91
N HIS A 93 14.85 -11.76 -4.71
CA HIS A 93 15.25 -11.22 -3.41
C HIS A 93 14.67 -9.82 -3.21
N PRO A 94 14.14 -9.51 -2.00
CA PRO A 94 13.58 -8.21 -1.70
C PRO A 94 14.69 -7.16 -1.58
N VAL A 95 14.63 -6.13 -2.41
CA VAL A 95 15.59 -5.01 -2.46
C VAL A 95 15.04 -3.82 -1.66
N GLU A 96 13.78 -3.47 -1.88
CA GLU A 96 13.13 -2.31 -1.25
C GLU A 96 11.73 -2.65 -0.77
N ARG A 97 11.30 -2.01 0.32
CA ARG A 97 9.96 -2.15 0.89
C ARG A 97 9.38 -0.79 1.20
N PHE A 98 8.23 -0.50 0.61
CA PHE A 98 7.41 0.67 0.92
C PHE A 98 6.29 0.23 1.85
N VAL A 99 6.42 0.56 3.13
CA VAL A 99 5.52 0.13 4.20
C VAL A 99 4.53 1.25 4.52
N PHE A 100 3.26 0.98 4.26
CA PHE A 100 2.12 1.79 4.64
C PHE A 100 1.50 1.23 5.92
N GLU A 101 1.68 1.91 7.04
CA GLU A 101 1.09 1.50 8.31
C GLU A 101 -0.29 2.15 8.48
N ILE A 102 -1.31 1.31 8.67
CA ILE A 102 -2.71 1.75 8.67
C ILE A 102 -3.25 1.65 10.10
N THR A 103 -3.53 2.82 10.67
CA THR A 103 -4.20 2.95 11.96
C THR A 103 -5.47 3.76 11.78
N GLN A 104 -6.62 3.11 11.92
CA GLN A 104 -7.91 3.79 11.95
C GLN A 104 -8.25 4.10 13.42
N PRO A 105 -8.20 5.38 13.86
CA PRO A 105 -8.63 5.73 15.20
C PRO A 105 -10.14 5.51 15.35
N PRO A 106 -10.64 5.16 16.55
CA PRO A 106 -12.06 5.09 16.81
C PRO A 106 -12.71 6.45 16.52
N LEU A 107 -13.90 6.43 15.90
CA LEU A 107 -14.64 7.61 15.44
C LEU A 107 -14.73 8.66 16.56
N LEU A 108 -13.95 9.74 16.42
CA LEU A 108 -14.14 10.96 17.21
C LEU A 108 -15.11 11.86 16.44
N SER A 109 -15.99 12.54 17.18
CA SER A 109 -17.09 13.39 16.71
C SER A 109 -16.62 14.67 15.99
N ILE A 110 -15.82 14.53 14.95
CA ILE A 110 -15.30 15.63 14.14
C ILE A 110 -16.21 15.79 12.92
N SER A 111 -16.56 17.04 12.60
CA SER A 111 -17.38 17.38 11.43
C SER A 111 -16.75 16.84 10.13
N SER A 112 -17.49 16.01 9.41
CA SER A 112 -17.04 15.17 8.30
C SER A 112 -16.32 15.93 7.17
N GLU A 113 -16.76 17.16 6.84
CA GLU A 113 -16.18 17.96 5.76
C GLU A 113 -14.75 18.45 6.06
N SER A 114 -14.49 18.87 7.29
CA SER A 114 -13.14 19.31 7.71
C SER A 114 -12.14 18.15 7.73
N LEU A 115 -12.63 16.95 8.00
CA LEU A 115 -11.83 15.72 8.07
C LEU A 115 -11.38 15.28 6.67
N LEU A 116 -12.27 15.28 5.68
CA LEU A 116 -11.95 14.83 4.32
C LEU A 116 -10.91 15.72 3.65
N SER A 117 -11.03 17.05 3.81
CA SER A 117 -10.02 17.99 3.28
C SER A 117 -8.67 17.82 3.97
N HIS A 118 -8.65 17.57 5.29
CA HIS A 118 -7.43 17.28 6.01
C HIS A 118 -6.78 15.96 5.56
N VAL A 119 -7.58 14.91 5.37
CA VAL A 119 -7.11 13.62 4.83
C VAL A 119 -6.53 13.80 3.43
N GLU A 120 -7.22 14.51 2.52
CA GLU A 120 -6.68 14.82 1.19
C GLU A 120 -5.33 15.54 1.27
N GLN A 121 -5.17 16.52 2.15
CA GLN A 121 -3.89 17.21 2.35
C GLN A 121 -2.78 16.27 2.84
N LEU A 122 -3.10 15.36 3.76
CA LEU A 122 -2.15 14.35 4.24
C LEU A 122 -1.75 13.39 3.11
N LEU A 123 -2.72 12.84 2.38
CA LEU A 123 -2.49 11.95 1.24
C LEU A 123 -1.65 12.65 0.15
N ARG A 124 -1.96 13.91 -0.15
CA ARG A 124 -1.18 14.75 -1.06
C ARG A 124 0.29 14.85 -0.62
N ALA A 125 0.54 15.05 0.67
CA ALA A 125 1.90 15.11 1.19
C ALA A 125 2.64 13.76 1.04
N PHE A 126 1.96 12.62 1.17
CA PHE A 126 2.56 11.31 0.89
C PHE A 126 2.93 11.14 -0.58
N ILE A 127 2.01 11.49 -1.49
CA ILE A 127 2.27 11.41 -2.93
C ILE A 127 3.50 12.24 -3.31
N LEU A 128 3.60 13.47 -2.80
CA LEU A 128 4.77 14.33 -3.06
C LEU A 128 6.07 13.73 -2.52
N LYS A 129 6.05 13.08 -1.34
CA LYS A 129 7.23 12.40 -0.79
C LYS A 129 7.68 11.23 -1.68
N ILE A 130 6.73 10.45 -2.19
CA ILE A 130 7.05 9.35 -3.12
C ILE A 130 7.64 9.93 -4.42
N SER A 131 7.11 11.04 -4.94
CA SER A 131 7.63 11.66 -6.16
C SER A 131 9.10 12.09 -6.08
N VAL A 132 9.62 12.34 -4.87
CA VAL A 132 11.01 12.79 -4.66
C VAL A 132 11.87 11.76 -3.91
N CYS A 133 11.37 10.55 -3.68
CA CYS A 133 12.10 9.55 -2.90
C CYS A 133 13.34 9.03 -3.63
N ASP A 134 13.38 9.11 -4.96
CA ASP A 134 14.52 8.71 -5.79
C ASP A 134 15.81 9.45 -5.42
N ALA A 135 15.71 10.73 -5.04
CA ALA A 135 16.87 11.51 -4.59
C ALA A 135 17.47 11.02 -3.26
N VAL A 136 16.76 10.16 -2.53
CA VAL A 136 17.13 9.68 -1.18
C VAL A 136 17.45 8.18 -1.19
N LEU A 137 17.09 7.45 -2.26
CA LEU A 137 17.26 6.01 -2.38
C LEU A 137 18.28 5.68 -3.48
N ASP A 138 19.21 4.76 -3.24
CA ASP A 138 20.12 4.33 -4.32
C ASP A 138 19.36 3.59 -5.42
N ASN A 139 19.90 3.60 -6.63
CA ASN A 139 19.32 2.93 -7.79
C ASN A 139 19.09 1.43 -7.54
N ASN A 140 17.97 0.93 -8.07
CA ASN A 140 17.64 -0.49 -8.05
C ASN A 140 18.43 -1.24 -9.13
N PRO A 141 18.72 -2.55 -8.94
CA PRO A 141 19.29 -3.36 -9.99
C PRO A 141 18.33 -3.46 -11.19
N PRO A 142 18.83 -3.65 -12.42
CA PRO A 142 17.98 -3.75 -13.59
C PRO A 142 17.09 -4.99 -13.54
N GLY A 143 15.89 -4.94 -14.13
CA GLY A 143 14.97 -6.07 -14.22
C GLY A 143 14.29 -6.43 -12.90
N CYS A 144 14.03 -5.44 -12.04
CA CYS A 144 13.24 -5.63 -10.85
C CYS A 144 11.78 -5.99 -11.17
N THR A 145 11.14 -6.70 -10.26
CA THR A 145 9.69 -6.95 -10.23
C THR A 145 9.11 -6.41 -8.92
N PHE A 146 7.79 -6.47 -8.75
CA PHE A 146 7.17 -6.05 -7.49
C PHE A 146 6.10 -7.03 -7.02
N THR A 147 5.82 -7.00 -5.72
CA THR A 147 4.70 -7.70 -5.11
C THR A 147 4.10 -6.85 -3.98
N VAL A 148 2.83 -7.09 -3.65
CA VAL A 148 2.12 -6.41 -2.57
C VAL A 148 1.82 -7.40 -1.45
N LEU A 149 2.30 -7.10 -0.25
CA LEU A 149 2.04 -7.88 0.95
C LEU A 149 1.09 -7.13 1.87
N VAL A 150 0.18 -7.87 2.50
CA VAL A 150 -0.83 -7.31 3.41
C VAL A 150 -0.67 -8.01 4.75
N HIS A 151 -0.30 -7.26 5.77
CA HIS A 151 -0.25 -7.73 7.14
C HIS A 151 -1.60 -7.45 7.80
N THR A 152 -2.28 -8.51 8.21
CA THR A 152 -3.55 -8.42 8.94
C THR A 152 -3.32 -8.53 10.44
N ARG A 153 -4.17 -7.88 11.23
CA ARG A 153 -4.21 -7.99 12.69
C ARG A 153 -4.59 -9.41 13.11
N GLU A 154 -4.10 -9.89 14.26
CA GLU A 154 -4.23 -11.28 14.74
C GLU A 154 -5.69 -11.82 14.81
N ALA A 155 -6.70 -10.96 14.86
CA ALA A 155 -8.11 -11.37 14.87
C ALA A 155 -8.60 -11.90 13.49
N ALA A 156 -7.91 -11.54 12.40
CA ALA A 156 -8.36 -11.77 11.03
C ALA A 156 -7.89 -13.10 10.41
N THR A 157 -6.91 -13.79 11.01
CA THR A 157 -6.39 -15.09 10.51
C THR A 157 -7.46 -16.17 10.43
N ARG A 158 -8.60 -16.00 11.10
CA ARG A 158 -9.75 -16.93 11.05
C ARG A 158 -10.63 -16.78 9.81
N ASN A 159 -10.48 -15.71 9.02
CA ASN A 159 -11.36 -15.40 7.88
C ASN A 159 -10.69 -15.65 6.50
N MET A 160 -9.40 -16.03 6.49
CA MET A 160 -8.58 -16.13 5.28
C MET A 160 -8.83 -17.36 4.40
N GLU A 161 -9.65 -18.34 4.80
CA GLU A 161 -9.94 -19.51 3.95
C GLU A 161 -10.74 -19.18 2.67
N LYS A 162 -11.29 -17.96 2.53
CA LYS A 162 -12.12 -17.56 1.38
C LYS A 162 -11.54 -16.49 0.46
N ILE A 163 -10.51 -15.75 0.87
CA ILE A 163 -9.80 -14.86 -0.04
C ILE A 163 -8.65 -15.71 -0.55
N GLN A 164 -8.80 -16.28 -1.75
CA GLN A 164 -7.75 -17.04 -2.39
C GLN A 164 -6.51 -16.15 -2.44
N VAL A 165 -5.60 -16.39 -1.50
CA VAL A 165 -4.22 -15.99 -1.55
C VAL A 165 -3.78 -16.33 -2.96
N ILE A 166 -3.45 -15.32 -3.75
CA ILE A 166 -2.61 -15.51 -4.92
C ILE A 166 -1.37 -16.18 -4.33
N LYS A 167 -1.34 -17.52 -4.43
CA LYS A 167 -0.32 -18.36 -3.81
C LYS A 167 1.01 -17.87 -4.37
N VAL A 168 1.75 -17.10 -3.57
CA VAL A 168 3.19 -17.28 -3.57
C VAL A 168 3.37 -18.63 -2.89
N SER A 169 3.58 -19.63 -3.72
CA SER A 169 3.87 -20.99 -3.32
C SER A 169 5.00 -20.95 -2.30
N ASP A 170 4.64 -21.20 -1.05
CA ASP A 170 5.58 -21.58 -0.03
C ASP A 170 6.05 -22.99 -0.38
N SER A 171 7.16 -23.05 -1.12
CA SER A 171 7.85 -24.29 -1.43
C SER A 171 9.34 -24.09 -1.35
N SER A 172 9.80 -23.73 -0.16
CA SER A 172 10.98 -24.32 0.46
C SER A 172 11.09 -23.75 1.86
N GLY A 173 10.98 -24.64 2.85
CA GLY A 173 11.27 -24.29 4.22
C GLY A 173 12.65 -23.65 4.30
N CYS A 174 12.67 -22.38 4.67
CA CYS A 174 13.84 -21.75 5.22
C CYS A 174 13.37 -20.81 6.33
N LEU A 175 13.46 -21.29 7.56
CA LEU A 175 13.46 -20.44 8.73
C LEU A 175 14.63 -19.45 8.58
N CYS A 176 14.32 -18.22 8.20
CA CYS A 176 15.20 -17.08 8.46
C CYS A 176 14.39 -16.02 9.20
N ALA A 177 14.05 -16.34 10.45
CA ALA A 177 13.87 -15.33 11.49
C ALA A 177 15.25 -14.74 11.82
N SER A 178 15.78 -13.87 10.97
CA SER A 178 16.96 -13.07 11.28
C SER A 178 16.60 -11.61 11.11
N LYS A 179 16.26 -11.01 12.26
CA LYS A 179 16.47 -9.61 12.66
C LYS A 179 17.06 -8.73 11.54
N LEU A 180 16.22 -8.28 10.62
CA LEU A 180 16.62 -7.26 9.68
C LEU A 180 16.48 -5.92 10.40
N GLN A 181 17.59 -5.41 10.94
CA GLN A 181 17.65 -4.06 11.48
C GLN A 181 17.46 -3.07 10.32
N SER A 182 16.21 -2.76 10.03
CA SER A 182 15.83 -1.66 9.16
C SER A 182 16.08 -0.36 9.90
N LYS A 183 16.96 0.49 9.36
CA LYS A 183 17.12 1.86 9.83
C LYS A 183 15.86 2.63 9.41
N GLU A 184 14.85 2.62 10.28
CA GLU A 184 13.59 3.34 10.12
C GLU A 184 13.82 4.85 10.08
N TRP A 185 13.48 5.48 8.96
CA TRP A 185 13.28 6.93 8.90
C TRP A 185 11.79 7.21 9.09
N LYS A 186 11.39 7.53 10.33
CA LYS A 186 9.99 7.79 10.69
C LYS A 186 9.57 9.20 10.27
N LEU A 187 8.74 9.30 9.23
CA LEU A 187 7.76 10.39 9.13
C LEU A 187 6.37 9.85 9.45
N LYS A 188 6.21 9.61 10.75
CA LYS A 188 5.02 9.33 11.56
C LYS A 188 3.96 8.30 11.13
N ASN A 189 3.85 7.79 9.89
CA ASN A 189 3.06 6.58 9.52
C ASN A 189 3.37 5.96 8.12
N PHE A 190 4.48 6.35 7.47
CA PHE A 190 4.99 5.68 6.26
C PHE A 190 6.49 5.44 6.42
N GLY A 191 6.91 4.20 6.19
CA GLY A 191 8.30 3.79 6.27
C GLY A 191 8.78 3.24 4.94
N ILE A 192 9.89 3.78 4.43
CA ILE A 192 10.64 3.14 3.35
C ILE A 192 11.79 2.39 4.02
N ALA A 193 11.84 1.08 3.78
CA ALA A 193 12.86 0.21 4.32
C ALA A 193 13.67 -0.38 3.15
N LYS A 194 14.97 -0.10 3.11
CA LYS A 194 15.89 -0.78 2.20
C LYS A 194 16.39 -2.06 2.84
N VAL A 195 16.30 -3.16 2.11
CA VAL A 195 16.89 -4.42 2.56
C VAL A 195 18.38 -4.32 2.26
N LYS A 196 19.20 -4.27 3.30
CA LYS A 196 20.64 -4.44 3.10
C LYS A 196 20.87 -5.88 2.68
N GLY A 197 21.35 -6.07 1.45
CA GLY A 197 21.84 -7.36 0.99
C GLY A 197 22.91 -7.88 1.95
N CYS A 198 22.87 -9.17 2.23
CA CYS A 198 23.96 -9.87 2.92
C CYS A 198 25.26 -9.76 2.12
#